data_AF-A0A7Y4KU27-F1
#
_entry.id   AF-A0A7Y4KU27-F1
#
_cell.length_a   1.000
_cell.length_b   1.000
_cell.length_c   1.000
_cell.angle_alpha   90.00
_cell.angle_beta   90.00
_cell.angle_gamma   90.00
#
_symmetry.space_group_name_H-M   'P 1'
#
loop_
_entity.id
_entity.type
_entity.pdbx_description
1 polymer ?
#
loop_
_entity_poly.entity_id
_entity_poly.type
_entity_poly.pdbx_seq_one_letter_code
_entity_poly.pdbx_strand_id
1 'polypeptide(L)'
;LFESLLVFENYPLDSSLLGPSSSIVLQDIHGFESTNYPLTLSVIPATALRLRAVAETPRFQPQALQRLLAHWRQALVSLSTASRLGDVSLLSSEERRQLLRDFNATSAPFPGEACIHHLFEAQAALRPDAIALEFGSQRLTYRQLDAQANQLAHALRSFGVGPDDLVALCLERSVELVVSLLAILKAGAAYLPLDADYPAQRLAFMLEDAPPRLLLSSRALSARLSLPDALPRLLLEELRLSDWPASAPASAVSSRNLAYVDFTSGSTGRPKGVAIEHRSVLRLFHGNDFARFGPDESFLLIAPISFDASTLEVWGPLLFGGRL
;
A
#
# COMPACT_ATOMS: atom_id res chain seq x y z
N LEU A 1 -3.31 22.10 -31.83
CA LEU A 1 -2.58 22.72 -30.70
C LEU A 1 -3.48 22.89 -29.47
N PHE A 2 -4.77 23.22 -29.61
CA PHE A 2 -5.72 23.30 -28.50
C PHE A 2 -6.95 22.40 -28.74
N GLU A 3 -7.46 21.81 -27.66
CA GLU A 3 -8.58 20.88 -27.66
C GLU A 3 -9.87 21.47 -27.06
N SER A 4 -9.77 22.67 -26.50
CA SER A 4 -10.91 23.41 -25.96
C SER A 4 -10.88 24.88 -26.35
N LEU A 5 -12.07 25.46 -26.52
CA LEU A 5 -12.27 26.88 -26.76
C LEU A 5 -13.05 27.50 -25.60
N LEU A 6 -12.60 28.63 -25.07
CA LEU A 6 -13.37 29.45 -24.14
C LEU A 6 -13.78 30.75 -24.84
N VAL A 7 -15.08 31.01 -24.91
CA VAL A 7 -15.66 32.22 -25.50
C VAL A 7 -16.30 33.05 -24.39
N PHE A 8 -16.00 34.34 -24.36
CA PHE A 8 -16.76 35.31 -23.56
C PHE A 8 -17.53 36.18 -24.53
N GLU A 9 -18.86 36.11 -24.51
CA GLU A 9 -19.70 36.83 -25.45
C GLU A 9 -19.78 38.32 -25.06
N ASN A 10 -19.33 39.19 -25.96
CA ASN A 10 -19.27 40.64 -25.71
C ASN A 10 -20.57 41.38 -26.07
N TYR A 11 -21.53 40.73 -26.73
CA TYR A 11 -22.79 41.32 -27.16
C TYR A 11 -23.92 40.29 -27.06
N PRO A 12 -24.74 40.28 -25.99
CA PRO A 12 -26.04 39.63 -26.09
C PRO A 12 -26.83 40.34 -27.19
N LEU A 13 -27.46 39.60 -28.11
CA LEU A 13 -28.40 40.18 -29.07
C LEU A 13 -29.38 41.06 -28.30
N ASP A 14 -29.35 42.35 -28.62
CA ASP A 14 -30.07 43.36 -27.86
C ASP A 14 -31.57 43.05 -27.92
N SER A 15 -32.22 42.91 -26.76
CA SER A 15 -33.67 42.70 -26.67
C SER A 15 -34.47 43.84 -27.33
N SER A 16 -33.82 44.96 -27.63
CA SER A 16 -34.37 46.03 -28.47
C SER A 16 -34.73 45.59 -29.89
N LEU A 17 -34.13 44.51 -30.42
CA LEU A 17 -34.48 43.89 -31.71
C LEU A 17 -35.81 43.12 -31.68
N LEU A 18 -36.34 42.82 -30.49
CA LEU A 18 -37.64 42.16 -30.29
C LEU A 18 -38.79 43.16 -30.05
N GLY A 19 -38.51 44.46 -30.21
CA GLY A 19 -39.51 45.52 -30.08
C GLY A 19 -40.44 45.64 -31.30
N PRO A 20 -41.65 46.24 -31.15
CA PRO A 20 -42.71 46.26 -32.15
C PRO A 20 -42.48 47.25 -33.31
N SER A 21 -41.23 47.55 -33.67
CA SER A 21 -40.88 48.55 -34.69
C SER A 21 -40.82 48.00 -36.12
N SER A 22 -41.22 46.75 -36.35
CA SER A 22 -41.33 46.18 -37.71
C SER A 22 -42.55 45.26 -37.84
N SER A 23 -43.05 45.08 -39.07
CA SER A 23 -44.16 44.16 -39.41
C SER A 23 -43.81 42.68 -39.23
N ILE A 24 -42.59 42.37 -38.76
CA ILE A 24 -42.08 41.03 -38.50
C ILE A 24 -41.79 40.93 -36.99
N VAL A 25 -42.50 40.03 -36.31
CA VAL A 25 -42.24 39.69 -34.91
C VAL A 25 -41.29 38.51 -34.89
N LEU A 26 -40.02 38.75 -34.51
CA LEU A 26 -39.10 37.67 -34.17
C LEU A 26 -39.55 37.05 -32.83
N GLN A 27 -39.95 35.79 -32.86
CA GLN A 27 -40.43 35.06 -31.67
C GLN A 27 -39.30 34.36 -30.92
N ASP A 28 -38.30 33.85 -31.64
CA ASP A 28 -37.13 33.17 -31.08
C ASP A 28 -35.94 33.28 -32.03
N ILE A 29 -34.71 33.22 -31.49
CA ILE A 29 -33.46 33.16 -32.24
C ILE A 29 -32.65 31.99 -31.70
N HIS A 30 -32.49 30.94 -32.51
CA HIS A 30 -31.62 29.82 -32.18
C HIS A 30 -30.29 29.94 -32.93
N GLY A 31 -29.21 30.22 -32.20
CA GLY A 31 -27.85 30.13 -32.71
C GLY A 31 -27.33 28.69 -32.61
N PHE A 32 -27.04 28.07 -33.76
CA PHE A 32 -26.32 26.81 -33.83
C PHE A 32 -24.83 27.10 -34.04
N GLU A 33 -24.03 26.89 -33.00
CA GLU A 33 -22.56 26.94 -33.10
C GLU A 33 -22.05 25.56 -33.48
N SER A 34 -21.48 25.44 -34.68
CA SER A 34 -20.66 24.28 -35.04
C SER A 34 -19.23 24.56 -34.58
N THR A 35 -18.75 23.77 -33.63
CA THR A 35 -17.42 23.98 -33.04
C THR A 35 -16.47 22.91 -33.56
N ASN A 36 -15.33 23.31 -34.12
CA ASN A 36 -14.27 22.38 -34.54
C ASN A 36 -13.41 21.88 -33.35
N TYR A 37 -13.80 22.20 -32.12
CA TYR A 37 -13.13 21.79 -30.88
C TYR A 37 -13.95 20.73 -30.16
N PRO A 38 -13.28 19.70 -29.58
CA PRO A 38 -13.93 18.70 -28.76
C PRO A 38 -14.78 19.28 -27.61
N LEU A 39 -14.37 20.42 -27.02
CA LEU A 39 -15.11 21.12 -25.99
C LEU A 39 -15.07 22.63 -26.20
N THR A 40 -16.22 23.27 -26.24
CA THR A 40 -16.37 24.73 -26.28
C THR A 40 -17.15 25.18 -25.05
N LEU A 41 -16.56 26.08 -24.27
CA LEU A 41 -17.16 26.72 -23.12
C LEU A 41 -17.47 28.17 -23.47
N SER A 42 -18.69 28.62 -23.17
CA SER A 42 -19.09 30.01 -23.42
C SER A 42 -19.62 30.65 -22.14
N VAL A 43 -19.19 31.88 -21.88
CA VAL A 43 -19.73 32.75 -20.83
C VAL A 43 -20.56 33.83 -21.50
N ILE A 44 -21.85 33.88 -21.16
CA ILE A 44 -22.80 34.82 -21.74
C ILE A 44 -23.24 35.80 -20.65
N PRO A 45 -22.86 37.10 -20.75
CA PRO A 45 -23.29 38.13 -19.81
C PRO A 45 -24.81 38.36 -19.88
N ALA A 46 -25.46 38.37 -18.72
CA ALA A 46 -26.85 38.78 -18.53
C ALA A 46 -27.02 39.28 -17.09
N THR A 47 -28.25 39.39 -16.58
CA THR A 47 -28.50 39.69 -15.15
C THR A 47 -27.83 38.68 -14.20
N ALA A 48 -27.61 37.45 -14.67
CA ALA A 48 -26.70 36.47 -14.09
C ALA A 48 -25.84 35.86 -15.21
N LEU A 49 -24.57 35.56 -14.95
CA LEU A 49 -23.70 34.90 -15.93
C LEU A 49 -24.29 33.53 -16.31
N ARG A 50 -24.48 33.29 -17.60
CA ARG A 50 -24.84 31.96 -18.11
C ARG A 50 -23.58 31.26 -18.60
N LEU A 51 -23.38 30.04 -18.13
CA LEU A 51 -22.29 29.17 -18.57
C LEU A 51 -22.87 28.11 -19.50
N ARG A 52 -22.29 27.99 -20.70
CA ARG A 52 -22.68 27.00 -21.70
C ARG A 52 -21.47 26.11 -22.00
N ALA A 53 -21.73 24.81 -22.16
CA ALA A 53 -20.75 23.87 -22.69
C ALA A 53 -21.35 23.18 -23.92
N VAL A 54 -20.62 23.21 -25.04
CA VAL A 54 -20.90 22.47 -26.26
C VAL A 54 -19.74 21.49 -26.44
N ALA A 55 -20.03 20.21 -26.64
CA ALA A 55 -18.99 19.20 -26.73
C ALA A 55 -19.29 18.17 -27.80
N GLU A 56 -18.23 17.58 -28.34
CA GLU A 56 -18.32 16.52 -29.34
C GLU A 56 -18.79 15.21 -28.70
N THR A 57 -19.86 14.63 -29.25
CA THR A 57 -20.29 13.27 -28.92
C THR A 57 -19.55 12.27 -29.82
N PRO A 58 -19.05 11.12 -29.31
CA PRO A 58 -19.31 10.56 -27.98
C PRO A 58 -18.23 10.87 -26.93
N ARG A 59 -17.29 11.78 -27.20
CA ARG A 59 -16.13 12.06 -26.31
C ARG A 59 -16.56 12.47 -24.91
N PHE A 60 -17.70 13.16 -24.78
CA PHE A 60 -18.22 13.62 -23.49
C PHE A 60 -19.58 13.00 -23.18
N GLN A 61 -19.66 12.32 -22.04
CA GLN A 61 -20.94 11.91 -21.48
C GLN A 61 -21.70 13.14 -20.97
N PRO A 62 -23.03 13.23 -21.18
CA PRO A 62 -23.82 14.37 -20.70
C PRO A 62 -23.66 14.65 -19.20
N GLN A 63 -23.56 13.61 -18.36
CA GLN A 63 -23.35 13.77 -16.91
C GLN A 63 -21.98 14.41 -16.59
N ALA A 64 -20.95 14.13 -17.40
CA ALA A 64 -19.63 14.74 -17.21
C ALA A 64 -19.65 16.25 -17.50
N LEU A 65 -20.38 16.67 -18.55
CA LEU A 65 -20.54 18.10 -18.88
C LEU A 65 -21.33 18.84 -17.80
N GLN A 66 -22.37 18.21 -17.25
CA GLN A 66 -23.12 18.79 -16.14
C GLN A 66 -22.24 18.99 -14.89
N ARG A 67 -21.41 17.99 -14.54
CA ARG A 67 -20.45 18.12 -13.43
C ARG A 67 -19.42 19.23 -13.71
N LEU A 68 -18.89 19.30 -14.93
CA LEU A 68 -17.94 20.35 -15.32
C LEU A 68 -18.55 21.76 -15.15
N LEU A 69 -19.78 21.98 -15.63
CA LEU A 69 -20.46 23.25 -15.45
C LEU A 69 -20.74 23.57 -13.97
N ALA A 70 -21.08 22.55 -13.17
CA ALA A 70 -21.27 22.72 -11.72
C ALA A 70 -19.97 23.12 -11.01
N HIS A 71 -18.84 22.48 -11.35
CA HIS A 71 -17.52 22.83 -10.83
C HIS A 71 -17.08 24.22 -11.26
N TRP A 72 -17.33 24.59 -12.52
CA TRP A 72 -17.00 25.93 -13.00
C TRP A 72 -17.80 27.00 -12.26
N ARG A 73 -19.11 26.79 -12.07
CA ARG A 73 -19.94 27.67 -11.24
C ARG A 73 -19.39 27.79 -9.82
N GLN A 74 -19.04 26.67 -9.19
CA GLN A 74 -18.50 26.66 -7.83
C GLN A 74 -17.15 27.40 -7.75
N ALA A 75 -16.30 27.27 -8.77
CA ALA A 75 -15.05 27.99 -8.88
C ALA A 75 -15.27 29.52 -8.92
N LEU A 76 -16.21 29.98 -9.75
CA LEU A 76 -16.55 31.41 -9.86
C LEU A 76 -17.09 31.97 -8.53
N VAL A 77 -17.91 31.20 -7.82
CA VAL A 77 -18.38 31.59 -6.48
C VAL A 77 -17.22 31.64 -5.50
N SER A 78 -16.38 30.61 -5.47
CA SER A 78 -15.23 30.54 -4.56
C SER A 78 -14.20 31.64 -4.83
N LEU A 79 -14.04 32.07 -6.09
CA LEU A 79 -13.18 33.17 -6.49
C LEU A 79 -13.60 34.51 -5.87
N SER A 80 -14.89 34.72 -5.61
CA SER A 80 -15.38 35.97 -5.01
C SER A 80 -14.92 36.19 -3.56
N THR A 81 -14.55 35.12 -2.86
CA THR A 81 -14.12 35.14 -1.46
C THR A 81 -12.67 34.71 -1.25
N ALA A 82 -12.04 34.12 -2.27
CA ALA A 82 -10.68 33.60 -2.17
C ALA A 82 -9.63 34.71 -2.23
N SER A 83 -8.62 34.62 -1.35
CA SER A 83 -7.47 35.54 -1.35
C SER A 83 -6.39 35.17 -2.38
N ARG A 84 -6.26 33.87 -2.68
CA ARG A 84 -5.28 33.33 -3.61
C ARG A 84 -5.96 32.34 -4.55
N LEU A 85 -5.42 32.18 -5.75
CA LEU A 85 -5.95 31.21 -6.72
C LEU A 85 -5.96 29.78 -6.18
N GLY A 86 -4.98 29.40 -5.35
CA GLY A 86 -4.92 28.08 -4.71
C GLY A 86 -6.02 27.82 -3.66
N ASP A 87 -6.72 28.86 -3.19
CA ASP A 87 -7.80 28.75 -2.21
C ASP A 87 -9.16 28.49 -2.89
N VAL A 88 -9.22 28.55 -4.23
CA VAL A 88 -10.45 28.37 -5.02
C VAL A 88 -10.86 26.90 -5.01
N SER A 89 -12.03 26.61 -4.43
CA SER A 89 -12.60 25.26 -4.48
C SER A 89 -13.42 25.07 -5.74
N LEU A 90 -13.10 24.04 -6.51
CA LEU A 90 -13.93 23.55 -7.62
C LEU A 90 -15.07 22.64 -7.12
N LEU A 91 -14.88 22.04 -5.94
CA LEU A 91 -15.80 21.07 -5.37
C LEU A 91 -16.89 21.76 -4.56
N SER A 92 -18.11 21.27 -4.69
CA SER A 92 -19.18 21.58 -3.75
C SER A 92 -18.87 21.01 -2.35
N SER A 93 -19.57 21.51 -1.33
CA SER A 93 -19.48 20.95 0.03
C SER A 93 -19.86 19.47 0.08
N GLU A 94 -20.82 19.07 -0.75
CA GLU A 94 -21.31 17.69 -0.85
C GLU A 94 -20.26 16.77 -1.50
N GLU A 95 -19.67 17.16 -2.62
CA GLU A 95 -18.59 16.37 -3.24
C GLU A 95 -17.37 16.29 -2.35
N ARG A 96 -17.03 17.39 -1.65
CA ARG A 96 -15.95 17.36 -0.66
C ARG A 96 -16.25 16.40 0.48
N ARG A 97 -17.50 16.36 0.97
CA ARG A 97 -17.94 15.40 1.98
C ARG A 97 -17.83 13.97 1.46
N GLN A 98 -18.29 13.73 0.23
CA GLN A 98 -18.20 12.42 -0.40
C GLN A 98 -16.75 11.93 -0.54
N LEU A 99 -15.86 12.76 -1.06
CA LEU A 99 -14.45 12.41 -1.30
C LEU A 99 -13.65 12.25 0.00
N LEU A 100 -13.89 13.09 1.00
CA LEU A 100 -13.09 13.09 2.23
C LEU A 100 -13.66 12.17 3.32
N ARG A 101 -14.98 11.95 3.34
CA ARG A 101 -15.65 11.15 4.38
C ARG A 101 -16.25 9.88 3.82
N ASP A 102 -17.16 9.99 2.86
CA ASP A 102 -17.97 8.83 2.45
C ASP A 102 -17.11 7.75 1.78
N PHE A 103 -16.18 8.13 0.90
CA PHE A 103 -15.22 7.21 0.28
C PHE A 103 -14.14 6.71 1.24
N ASN A 104 -13.86 7.46 2.33
CA ASN A 104 -12.84 7.10 3.32
C ASN A 104 -13.46 6.55 4.61
N ALA A 105 -14.73 6.13 4.60
CA ALA A 105 -15.42 5.52 5.73
C ALA A 105 -14.96 4.06 5.93
N THR A 106 -13.65 3.84 6.03
CA THR A 106 -12.97 2.54 6.07
C THR A 106 -12.46 2.19 7.47
N SER A 107 -12.99 2.86 8.50
CA SER A 107 -12.69 2.56 9.89
C SER A 107 -13.27 1.18 10.24
N ALA A 108 -12.39 0.27 10.67
CA ALA A 108 -12.75 -1.07 11.07
C ALA A 108 -11.90 -1.48 12.29
N PRO A 109 -12.46 -2.24 13.23
CA PRO A 109 -11.69 -2.76 14.36
C PRO A 109 -10.62 -3.75 13.85
N PHE A 110 -9.43 -3.65 14.41
CA PHE A 110 -8.34 -4.59 14.16
C PHE A 110 -7.42 -4.66 15.40
N PRO A 111 -6.63 -5.73 15.58
CA PRO A 111 -5.75 -5.90 16.74
C PRO A 111 -4.50 -5.01 16.64
N GLY A 112 -4.68 -3.68 16.66
CA GLY A 112 -3.62 -2.69 16.40
C GLY A 112 -2.52 -2.60 17.46
N GLU A 113 -2.73 -3.17 18.64
CA GLU A 113 -1.73 -3.26 19.72
C GLU A 113 -0.97 -4.61 19.70
N ALA A 114 -1.35 -5.55 18.83
CA ALA A 114 -0.69 -6.84 18.70
C ALA A 114 0.48 -6.79 17.69
N CYS A 115 1.41 -7.72 17.86
CA CYS A 115 2.43 -8.04 16.88
C CYS A 115 1.98 -9.23 16.02
N ILE A 116 2.58 -9.39 14.85
CA ILE A 116 2.27 -10.47 13.89
C ILE A 116 2.38 -11.84 14.57
N HIS A 117 3.48 -12.10 15.30
CA HIS A 117 3.71 -13.38 15.96
C HIS A 117 2.70 -13.68 17.09
N HIS A 118 2.09 -12.67 17.73
CA HIS A 118 1.05 -12.90 18.74
C HIS A 118 -0.21 -13.55 18.12
N LEU A 119 -0.58 -13.15 16.89
CA LEU A 119 -1.70 -13.77 16.19
C LEU A 119 -1.36 -15.20 15.73
N PHE A 120 -0.12 -15.43 15.29
CA PHE A 120 0.36 -16.78 14.98
C PHE A 120 0.35 -17.69 16.22
N GLU A 121 0.85 -17.22 17.36
CA GLU A 121 0.85 -17.95 18.63
C GLU A 121 -0.56 -18.30 19.09
N ALA A 122 -1.52 -17.39 18.91
CA ALA A 122 -2.93 -17.68 19.18
C ALA A 122 -3.46 -18.83 18.32
N GLN A 123 -3.10 -18.88 17.03
CA GLN A 123 -3.44 -20.02 16.17
C GLN A 123 -2.72 -21.29 16.58
N ALA A 124 -1.45 -21.21 16.98
CA ALA A 124 -0.68 -22.37 17.43
C ALA A 124 -1.22 -22.97 18.73
N ALA A 125 -1.74 -22.14 19.63
CA ALA A 125 -2.45 -22.60 20.82
C ALA A 125 -3.82 -23.21 20.48
N LEU A 126 -4.54 -22.64 19.53
CA LEU A 126 -5.89 -23.06 19.15
C LEU A 126 -5.92 -24.34 18.30
N ARG A 127 -4.98 -24.49 17.37
CA ARG A 127 -4.93 -25.56 16.36
C ARG A 127 -3.53 -26.19 16.26
N PRO A 128 -2.97 -26.68 17.38
CA PRO A 128 -1.56 -27.05 17.42
C PRO A 128 -1.18 -28.18 16.47
N ASP A 129 -2.10 -29.11 16.20
CA ASP A 129 -1.84 -30.30 15.39
C ASP A 129 -2.29 -30.14 13.92
N ALA A 130 -2.83 -28.97 13.56
CA ALA A 130 -3.13 -28.63 12.16
C ALA A 130 -1.84 -28.31 11.41
N ILE A 131 -1.79 -28.67 10.11
CA ILE A 131 -0.64 -28.36 9.25
C ILE A 131 -0.63 -26.86 8.95
N ALA A 132 0.45 -26.18 9.34
CA ALA A 132 0.68 -24.77 9.09
C ALA A 132 1.46 -24.53 7.80
N LEU A 133 2.46 -25.38 7.53
CA LEU A 133 3.43 -25.17 6.47
C LEU A 133 3.76 -26.48 5.75
N GLU A 134 3.75 -26.46 4.42
CA GLU A 134 4.20 -27.55 3.56
C GLU A 134 5.30 -27.09 2.59
N PHE A 135 6.36 -27.88 2.47
CA PHE A 135 7.40 -27.65 1.47
C PHE A 135 7.98 -28.98 0.98
N GLY A 136 7.71 -29.31 -0.29
CA GLY A 136 8.04 -30.62 -0.83
C GLY A 136 7.35 -31.75 -0.06
N SER A 137 8.13 -32.66 0.53
CA SER A 137 7.62 -33.73 1.40
C SER A 137 7.53 -33.34 2.88
N GLN A 138 8.07 -32.19 3.27
CA GLN A 138 8.06 -31.74 4.65
C GLN A 138 6.73 -31.07 5.00
N ARG A 139 6.22 -31.36 6.19
CA ARG A 139 5.00 -30.75 6.73
C ARG A 139 5.23 -30.42 8.20
N LEU A 140 5.00 -29.17 8.57
CA LEU A 140 5.01 -28.75 9.96
C LEU A 140 3.60 -28.41 10.42
N THR A 141 3.26 -28.95 11.58
CA THR A 141 2.10 -28.48 12.35
C THR A 141 2.36 -27.10 12.93
N TYR A 142 1.31 -26.37 13.29
CA TYR A 142 1.45 -25.09 14.00
C TYR A 142 2.33 -25.22 15.26
N ARG A 143 2.17 -26.29 16.04
CA ARG A 143 2.99 -26.55 17.23
C ARG A 143 4.48 -26.72 16.90
N GLN A 144 4.78 -27.48 15.84
CA GLN A 144 6.17 -27.73 15.42
C GLN A 144 6.83 -26.47 14.86
N LEU A 145 6.09 -25.71 14.05
CA LEU A 145 6.57 -24.44 13.49
C LEU A 145 6.81 -23.41 14.62
N ASP A 146 5.89 -23.29 15.57
CA ASP A 146 6.06 -22.40 16.73
C ASP A 146 7.27 -22.78 17.59
N ALA A 147 7.42 -24.06 17.92
CA ALA A 147 8.56 -24.55 18.70
C ALA A 147 9.90 -24.25 18.03
N GLN A 148 10.04 -24.53 16.73
CA GLN A 148 11.28 -24.25 15.98
C GLN A 148 11.55 -22.74 15.89
N ALA A 149 10.51 -21.92 15.67
CA ALA A 149 10.65 -20.47 15.64
C ALA A 149 11.04 -19.90 17.01
N ASN A 150 10.49 -20.42 18.11
CA ASN A 150 10.84 -20.01 19.47
C ASN A 150 12.31 -20.35 19.78
N GLN A 151 12.77 -21.55 19.41
CA GLN A 151 14.15 -21.99 19.59
C GLN A 151 15.13 -21.07 18.85
N LEU A 152 14.86 -20.80 17.57
CA LEU A 152 15.67 -19.89 16.77
C LEU A 152 15.61 -18.45 17.31
N ALA A 153 14.46 -18.01 17.83
CA ALA A 153 14.33 -16.69 18.43
C ALA A 153 15.19 -16.53 19.70
N HIS A 154 15.26 -17.55 20.57
CA HIS A 154 16.20 -17.53 21.70
C HIS A 154 17.66 -17.50 21.24
N ALA A 155 18.00 -18.27 20.20
CA ALA A 155 19.34 -18.22 19.60
C ALA A 155 19.65 -16.79 19.11
N LEU A 156 18.77 -16.17 18.32
CA LEU A 156 18.95 -14.79 17.86
C LEU A 156 19.14 -13.79 19.00
N ARG A 157 18.34 -13.90 20.06
CA ARG A 157 18.47 -13.04 21.25
C ARG A 157 19.81 -13.24 21.98
N SER A 158 20.39 -14.43 21.94
CA SER A 158 21.72 -14.67 22.51
C SER A 158 22.85 -13.93 21.77
N PHE A 159 22.62 -13.57 20.51
CA PHE A 159 23.47 -12.66 19.73
C PHE A 159 23.11 -11.17 19.91
N GLY A 160 22.27 -10.84 20.90
CA GLY A 160 21.90 -9.47 21.24
C GLY A 160 20.90 -8.82 20.28
N VAL A 161 20.10 -9.62 19.58
CA VAL A 161 18.96 -9.16 18.77
C VAL A 161 17.78 -8.78 19.67
N GLY A 162 17.15 -7.63 19.40
CA GLY A 162 15.96 -7.15 20.11
C GLY A 162 15.08 -6.19 19.28
N PRO A 163 14.21 -5.41 19.94
CA PRO A 163 13.31 -4.45 19.29
C PRO A 163 14.01 -3.47 18.34
N ASP A 164 13.46 -3.31 17.14
CA ASP A 164 13.95 -2.48 16.02
C ASP A 164 15.35 -2.81 15.48
N ASP A 165 16.03 -3.84 16.01
CA ASP A 165 17.19 -4.41 15.32
C ASP A 165 16.74 -5.02 13.99
N LEU A 166 17.58 -4.90 12.97
CA LEU A 166 17.37 -5.57 11.70
C LEU A 166 18.17 -6.87 11.67
N VAL A 167 17.53 -7.97 11.26
CA VAL A 167 18.20 -9.22 10.92
C VAL A 167 18.17 -9.36 9.40
N ALA A 168 19.33 -9.25 8.76
CA ALA A 168 19.43 -9.55 7.34
C ALA A 168 19.14 -11.03 7.13
N LEU A 169 18.27 -11.34 6.18
CA LEU A 169 17.81 -12.69 5.90
C LEU A 169 18.12 -13.04 4.44
N CYS A 170 19.01 -13.99 4.22
CA CYS A 170 19.28 -14.50 2.87
C CYS A 170 19.11 -16.02 2.86
N LEU A 171 17.93 -16.47 2.45
CA LEU A 171 17.55 -17.88 2.37
C LEU A 171 16.76 -18.12 1.09
N GLU A 172 16.89 -19.33 0.55
CA GLU A 172 15.99 -19.83 -0.50
C GLU A 172 14.64 -20.22 0.11
N ARG A 173 13.64 -20.46 -0.73
CA ARG A 173 12.35 -20.98 -0.27
C ARG A 173 12.56 -22.33 0.40
N SER A 174 12.18 -22.43 1.67
CA SER A 174 12.26 -23.66 2.46
C SER A 174 11.41 -23.54 3.73
N VAL A 175 11.36 -24.62 4.52
CA VAL A 175 10.76 -24.57 5.87
C VAL A 175 11.52 -23.58 6.75
N GLU A 176 12.84 -23.60 6.68
CA GLU A 176 13.72 -22.76 7.48
C GLU A 176 13.54 -21.28 7.19
N LEU A 177 13.15 -20.90 5.97
CA LEU A 177 12.81 -19.51 5.65
C LEU A 177 11.64 -19.02 6.50
N VAL A 178 10.55 -19.77 6.56
CA VAL A 178 9.35 -19.38 7.33
C VAL A 178 9.61 -19.45 8.84
N VAL A 179 10.36 -20.45 9.30
CA VAL A 179 10.85 -20.53 10.69
C VAL A 179 11.66 -19.28 11.03
N SER A 180 12.56 -18.84 10.14
CA SER A 180 13.41 -17.66 10.33
C SER A 180 12.61 -16.37 10.40
N LEU A 181 11.62 -16.19 9.51
CA LEU A 181 10.73 -15.02 9.56
C LEU A 181 10.01 -14.93 10.91
N LEU A 182 9.38 -16.02 11.36
CA LEU A 182 8.72 -16.06 12.66
C LEU A 182 9.70 -15.84 13.82
N ALA A 183 10.87 -16.46 13.77
CA ALA A 183 11.88 -16.35 14.82
C ALA A 183 12.42 -14.92 14.98
N ILE A 184 12.66 -14.21 13.87
CA ILE A 184 13.08 -12.81 13.88
C ILE A 184 12.03 -11.95 14.57
N LEU A 185 10.76 -12.10 14.16
CA LEU A 185 9.65 -11.37 14.77
C LEU A 185 9.46 -11.69 16.26
N LYS A 186 9.61 -12.96 16.65
CA LYS A 186 9.53 -13.42 18.05
C LYS A 186 10.70 -12.91 18.89
N ALA A 187 11.89 -12.80 18.31
CA ALA A 187 13.04 -12.16 18.96
C ALA A 187 12.81 -10.65 19.19
N GLY A 188 11.82 -10.06 18.51
CA GLY A 188 11.43 -8.65 18.57
C GLY A 188 12.01 -7.80 17.44
N ALA A 189 12.79 -8.40 16.54
CA ALA A 189 13.47 -7.71 15.46
C ALA A 189 12.65 -7.69 14.17
N ALA A 190 13.10 -6.88 13.21
CA ALA A 190 12.59 -6.87 11.85
C ALA A 190 13.48 -7.67 10.89
N TYR A 191 12.87 -8.38 9.94
CA TYR A 191 13.63 -9.03 8.87
C TYR A 191 13.94 -8.05 7.74
N LEU A 192 15.17 -8.11 7.23
CA LEU A 192 15.64 -7.40 6.04
C LEU A 192 16.00 -8.45 4.97
N PRO A 193 15.09 -8.76 4.04
CA PRO A 193 15.34 -9.77 3.02
C PRO A 193 16.45 -9.34 2.05
N LEU A 194 17.42 -10.22 1.84
CA LEU A 194 18.48 -10.07 0.84
C LEU A 194 18.38 -11.20 -0.18
N ASP A 195 18.52 -10.84 -1.44
CA ASP A 195 18.58 -11.80 -2.54
C ASP A 195 20.04 -11.99 -2.98
N ALA A 196 20.51 -13.23 -3.00
CA ALA A 196 21.88 -13.56 -3.41
C ALA A 196 22.13 -13.33 -4.90
N ASP A 197 21.08 -13.17 -5.71
CA ASP A 197 21.17 -12.85 -7.13
C ASP A 197 21.29 -11.33 -7.38
N TYR A 198 21.15 -10.50 -6.33
CA TYR A 198 21.38 -9.06 -6.47
C TYR A 198 22.86 -8.73 -6.69
N PRO A 199 23.17 -7.70 -7.50
CA PRO A 199 24.54 -7.22 -7.63
C PRO A 199 25.15 -6.84 -6.28
N ALA A 200 26.41 -7.17 -6.05
CA ALA A 200 27.11 -6.88 -4.79
C ALA A 200 27.01 -5.41 -4.36
N GLN A 201 27.07 -4.48 -5.32
CA GLN A 201 26.92 -3.04 -5.04
C GLN A 201 25.52 -2.70 -4.50
N ARG A 202 24.47 -3.36 -5.01
CA ARG A 202 23.10 -3.17 -4.51
C ARG A 202 22.97 -3.65 -3.07
N LEU A 203 23.51 -4.84 -2.77
CA LEU A 203 23.53 -5.39 -1.42
C LEU A 203 24.32 -4.50 -0.46
N ALA A 204 25.47 -3.97 -0.89
CA ALA A 204 26.25 -3.03 -0.10
C ALA A 204 25.46 -1.76 0.24
N PHE A 205 24.74 -1.17 -0.72
CA PHE A 205 23.88 -0.01 -0.45
C PHE A 205 22.75 -0.32 0.52
N MET A 206 22.13 -1.51 0.41
CA MET A 206 21.07 -1.92 1.33
C MET A 206 21.61 -2.03 2.76
N LEU A 207 22.79 -2.63 2.94
CA LEU A 207 23.43 -2.77 4.25
C LEU A 207 23.97 -1.46 4.82
N GLU A 208 24.31 -0.50 3.96
CA GLU A 208 24.71 0.85 4.38
C GLU A 208 23.50 1.67 4.88
N ASP A 209 22.38 1.61 4.14
CA ASP A 209 21.14 2.36 4.45
C ASP A 209 20.37 1.75 5.63
N ALA A 210 20.39 0.41 5.75
CA ALA A 210 19.70 -0.35 6.78
C ALA A 210 20.66 -1.36 7.44
N PRO A 211 21.60 -0.91 8.30
CA PRO A 211 22.63 -1.75 8.88
C PRO A 211 22.02 -2.82 9.82
N PRO A 212 22.16 -4.12 9.49
CA PRO A 212 21.63 -5.18 10.31
C PRO A 212 22.57 -5.56 11.45
N ARG A 213 21.98 -6.08 12.52
CA ARG A 213 22.68 -6.64 13.67
C ARG A 213 23.50 -7.87 13.28
N LEU A 214 22.92 -8.71 12.44
CA LEU A 214 23.55 -9.92 11.89
C LEU A 214 22.88 -10.34 10.58
N LEU A 215 23.56 -11.21 9.84
CA LEU A 215 23.00 -11.99 8.73
C LEU A 215 22.59 -13.39 9.24
N LEU A 216 21.35 -13.78 8.95
CA LEU A 216 20.88 -15.15 9.03
C LEU A 216 20.83 -15.75 7.63
N SER A 217 21.57 -16.84 7.40
CA SER A 217 21.68 -17.47 6.07
C SER A 217 22.06 -18.95 6.14
N SER A 218 22.14 -19.60 4.98
CA SER A 218 22.78 -20.92 4.83
C SER A 218 24.26 -20.73 4.49
N ARG A 219 25.09 -21.75 4.73
CA ARG A 219 26.52 -21.71 4.37
C ARG A 219 26.72 -21.47 2.86
N ALA A 220 25.89 -22.10 2.03
CA ALA A 220 25.96 -21.99 0.58
C ALA A 220 25.64 -20.57 0.09
N LEU A 221 24.58 -19.94 0.61
CA LEU A 221 24.20 -18.58 0.23
C LEU A 221 25.16 -17.55 0.81
N SER A 222 25.56 -17.71 2.07
CA SER A 222 26.52 -16.80 2.68
C SER A 222 27.85 -16.73 1.92
N ALA A 223 28.28 -17.83 1.28
CA ALA A 223 29.49 -17.85 0.46
C ALA A 223 29.34 -17.10 -0.89
N ARG A 224 28.11 -16.92 -1.37
CA ARG A 224 27.79 -16.17 -2.61
C ARG A 224 27.68 -14.67 -2.36
N LEU A 225 27.44 -14.25 -1.12
CA LEU A 225 27.24 -12.86 -0.76
C LEU A 225 28.59 -12.17 -0.48
N SER A 226 28.90 -11.14 -1.26
CA SER A 226 30.03 -10.24 -1.00
C SER A 226 29.66 -9.19 0.05
N LEU A 227 29.67 -9.59 1.32
CA LEU A 227 29.32 -8.73 2.47
C LEU A 227 30.56 -8.34 3.29
N PRO A 228 30.48 -7.23 4.06
CA PRO A 228 31.55 -6.85 4.98
C PRO A 228 31.90 -7.96 5.98
N ASP A 229 33.18 -8.18 6.25
CA ASP A 229 33.65 -9.18 7.23
C ASP A 229 33.20 -8.88 8.67
N ALA A 230 32.95 -7.60 8.97
CA ALA A 230 32.51 -7.15 10.27
C ALA A 230 31.05 -7.49 10.59
N LEU A 231 30.22 -7.85 9.60
CA LEU A 231 28.83 -8.22 9.83
C LEU A 231 28.76 -9.65 10.40
N PRO A 232 28.28 -9.84 11.64
CA PRO A 232 28.13 -11.18 12.22
C PRO A 232 27.23 -12.04 11.34
N ARG A 233 27.61 -13.30 11.14
CA ARG A 233 26.87 -14.26 10.33
C ARG A 233 26.45 -15.43 11.19
N LEU A 234 25.17 -15.75 11.15
CA LEU A 234 24.57 -16.89 11.79
C LEU A 234 24.13 -17.87 10.69
N LEU A 235 24.82 -19.00 10.59
CA LEU A 235 24.51 -20.03 9.61
C LEU A 235 23.56 -21.05 10.23
N LEU A 236 22.45 -21.35 9.55
CA LEU A 236 21.45 -22.28 10.07
C LEU A 236 22.02 -23.68 10.34
N GLU A 237 22.98 -24.14 9.55
CA GLU A 237 23.61 -25.45 9.70
C GLU A 237 24.53 -25.54 10.94
N GLU A 238 24.89 -24.41 11.54
CA GLU A 238 25.70 -24.34 12.76
C GLU A 238 24.83 -24.35 14.03
N LEU A 239 23.52 -24.17 13.86
CA LEU A 239 22.56 -24.14 14.97
C LEU A 239 21.96 -25.52 15.24
N ARG A 240 21.99 -25.92 16.50
CA ARG A 240 21.17 -27.01 17.02
C ARG A 240 19.98 -26.43 17.76
N LEU A 241 18.84 -26.33 17.06
CA LEU A 241 17.63 -25.72 17.64
C LEU A 241 17.17 -26.42 18.93
N SER A 242 17.40 -27.73 19.05
CA SER A 242 17.11 -28.52 20.25
C SER A 242 17.80 -28.03 21.52
N ASP A 243 18.88 -27.26 21.40
CA ASP A 243 19.64 -26.73 22.53
C ASP A 243 18.95 -25.51 23.16
N TRP A 244 17.92 -24.97 22.50
CA TRP A 244 17.18 -23.79 22.93
C TRP A 244 15.77 -24.13 23.44
N PRO A 245 15.18 -23.28 24.30
CA PRO A 245 13.81 -23.47 24.77
C PRO A 245 12.79 -23.40 23.64
N ALA A 246 11.81 -24.31 23.64
CA ALA A 246 10.69 -24.28 22.70
C ALA A 246 9.57 -23.31 23.09
N SER A 247 9.64 -22.68 24.26
CA SER A 247 8.68 -21.65 24.71
C SER A 247 9.03 -20.29 24.13
N ALA A 248 8.02 -19.47 23.83
CA ALA A 248 8.22 -18.12 23.29
C ALA A 248 9.15 -17.27 24.18
N PRO A 249 10.12 -16.54 23.60
CA PRO A 249 10.94 -15.61 24.36
C PRO A 249 10.11 -14.39 24.81
N ALA A 250 10.45 -13.83 25.97
CA ALA A 250 9.94 -12.52 26.36
C ALA A 250 10.67 -11.44 25.56
N SER A 251 10.02 -10.91 24.51
CA SER A 251 10.47 -9.74 23.76
C SER A 251 9.72 -8.49 24.27
N ALA A 252 10.43 -7.37 24.40
CA ALA A 252 9.83 -6.08 24.78
C ALA A 252 9.24 -5.35 23.55
N VAL A 253 8.89 -6.10 22.51
CA VAL A 253 8.42 -5.58 21.22
C VAL A 253 6.97 -5.13 21.33
N SER A 254 6.65 -4.06 20.61
CA SER A 254 5.30 -3.49 20.50
C SER A 254 4.84 -3.49 19.04
N SER A 255 3.54 -3.26 18.82
CA SER A 255 2.96 -3.22 17.47
C SER A 255 3.48 -2.07 16.59
N ARG A 256 4.18 -1.09 17.20
CA ARG A 256 4.82 0.05 16.54
C ARG A 256 6.28 -0.20 16.18
N ASN A 257 6.87 -1.30 16.65
CA ASN A 257 8.20 -1.71 16.21
C ASN A 257 8.14 -2.29 14.80
N LEU A 258 9.30 -2.26 14.14
CA LEU A 258 9.45 -2.77 12.78
C LEU A 258 9.18 -4.27 12.73
N ALA A 259 8.43 -4.70 11.72
CA ALA A 259 8.27 -6.10 11.33
C ALA A 259 9.24 -6.46 10.20
N TYR A 260 9.41 -5.58 9.21
CA TYR A 260 10.35 -5.78 8.13
C TYR A 260 10.78 -4.48 7.45
N VAL A 261 11.86 -4.58 6.68
CA VAL A 261 12.34 -3.52 5.78
C VAL A 261 12.55 -4.12 4.40
N ASP A 262 11.80 -3.62 3.42
CA ASP A 262 11.96 -4.01 2.01
C ASP A 262 12.53 -2.86 1.18
N PHE A 263 13.39 -3.17 0.21
CA PHE A 263 14.02 -2.16 -0.63
C PHE A 263 13.36 -2.04 -2.00
N THR A 264 12.96 -0.82 -2.35
CA THR A 264 12.36 -0.50 -3.66
C THR A 264 13.37 0.20 -4.58
N SER A 265 13.09 0.21 -5.89
CA SER A 265 13.88 1.01 -6.85
C SER A 265 13.65 2.50 -6.57
N GLY A 266 14.65 3.16 -5.98
CA GLY A 266 14.58 4.61 -5.80
C GLY A 266 14.70 5.33 -7.15
N SER A 267 13.90 6.39 -7.33
CA SER A 267 13.94 7.26 -8.52
C SER A 267 15.30 7.92 -8.78
N THR A 268 16.17 7.94 -7.77
CA THR A 268 17.54 8.49 -7.82
C THR A 268 18.60 7.44 -8.17
N GLY A 269 18.19 6.20 -8.48
CA GLY A 269 19.09 5.09 -8.81
C GLY A 269 19.66 4.34 -7.59
N ARG A 270 19.53 4.89 -6.37
CA ARG A 270 19.84 4.19 -5.11
C ARG A 270 18.57 3.55 -4.54
N PRO A 271 18.60 2.27 -4.16
CA PRO A 271 17.44 1.63 -3.56
C PRO A 271 17.15 2.26 -2.19
N LYS A 272 15.87 2.29 -1.77
CA LYS A 272 15.44 2.89 -0.50
C LYS A 272 14.71 1.86 0.35
N GLY A 273 15.09 1.74 1.62
CA GLY A 273 14.40 0.90 2.58
C GLY A 273 13.04 1.46 2.97
N VAL A 274 12.01 0.65 2.88
CA VAL A 274 10.66 0.95 3.37
C VAL A 274 10.45 0.16 4.65
N ALA A 275 10.44 0.87 5.78
CA ALA A 275 10.29 0.27 7.10
C ALA A 275 8.81 0.13 7.46
N ILE A 276 8.37 -1.11 7.74
CA ILE A 276 6.97 -1.45 7.99
C ILE A 276 6.81 -1.96 9.43
N GLU A 277 5.90 -1.33 10.17
CA GLU A 277 5.54 -1.72 11.54
C GLU A 277 4.61 -2.94 11.56
N HIS A 278 4.62 -3.70 12.65
CA HIS A 278 3.72 -4.84 12.86
C HIS A 278 2.24 -4.51 12.63
N ARG A 279 1.74 -3.41 13.22
CA ARG A 279 0.33 -3.03 13.10
C ARG A 279 -0.10 -2.72 11.66
N SER A 280 0.83 -2.28 10.82
CA SER A 280 0.55 -1.99 9.40
C SER A 280 0.27 -3.28 8.64
N VAL A 281 1.05 -4.34 8.93
CA VAL A 281 0.79 -5.69 8.40
C VAL A 281 -0.54 -6.22 8.89
N LEU A 282 -0.86 -6.08 10.18
CA LEU A 282 -2.15 -6.55 10.70
C LEU A 282 -3.33 -5.80 10.09
N ARG A 283 -3.23 -4.48 9.85
CA ARG A 283 -4.30 -3.70 9.22
C ARG A 283 -4.64 -4.19 7.80
N LEU A 284 -3.69 -4.79 7.07
CA LEU A 284 -3.94 -5.39 5.75
C LEU A 284 -5.02 -6.48 5.81
N PHE A 285 -5.00 -7.31 6.85
CA PHE A 285 -5.86 -8.50 6.94
C PHE A 285 -7.22 -8.24 7.59
N HIS A 286 -7.39 -7.11 8.28
CA HIS A 286 -8.59 -6.84 9.07
C HIS A 286 -9.41 -5.68 8.48
N GLY A 287 -10.73 -5.88 8.39
CA GLY A 287 -11.65 -4.84 7.91
C GLY A 287 -11.70 -4.69 6.40
N ASN A 288 -11.27 -5.70 5.65
CA ASN A 288 -11.33 -5.75 4.19
C ASN A 288 -11.97 -7.07 3.72
N ASP A 289 -12.57 -7.07 2.54
CA ASP A 289 -13.31 -8.21 1.95
C ASP A 289 -12.68 -8.74 0.64
N PHE A 290 -11.44 -8.33 0.34
CA PHE A 290 -10.75 -8.71 -0.89
C PHE A 290 -10.33 -10.19 -0.96
N ALA A 291 -10.25 -10.87 0.20
CA ALA A 291 -9.86 -12.27 0.29
C ALA A 291 -10.54 -12.96 1.48
N ARG A 292 -10.66 -14.28 1.39
CA ARG A 292 -11.07 -15.13 2.51
C ARG A 292 -9.84 -15.61 3.26
N PHE A 293 -9.92 -15.58 4.59
CA PHE A 293 -8.89 -16.10 5.48
C PHE A 293 -9.56 -17.04 6.48
N GLY A 294 -8.91 -18.16 6.78
CA GLY A 294 -9.46 -19.13 7.72
C GLY A 294 -8.74 -20.48 7.67
N PRO A 295 -9.15 -21.42 8.53
CA PRO A 295 -8.48 -22.71 8.71
C PRO A 295 -8.62 -23.66 7.52
N ASP A 296 -9.58 -23.42 6.63
CA ASP A 296 -9.81 -24.22 5.43
C ASP A 296 -9.09 -23.66 4.20
N GLU A 297 -8.41 -22.52 4.34
CA GLU A 297 -7.71 -21.86 3.24
C GLU A 297 -6.26 -22.36 3.13
N SER A 298 -5.77 -22.50 1.90
CA SER A 298 -4.37 -22.79 1.59
C SER A 298 -3.84 -21.75 0.62
N PHE A 299 -2.72 -21.13 0.97
CA PHE A 299 -2.06 -20.10 0.16
C PHE A 299 -0.75 -20.65 -0.40
N LEU A 300 -0.20 -20.00 -1.41
CA LEU A 300 1.10 -20.33 -1.98
C LEU A 300 2.03 -19.13 -1.85
N LEU A 301 3.27 -19.37 -1.44
CA LEU A 301 4.35 -18.37 -1.48
C LEU A 301 4.98 -18.34 -2.88
N ILE A 302 4.53 -17.40 -3.71
CA ILE A 302 4.97 -17.19 -5.10
C ILE A 302 5.85 -15.95 -5.23
N ALA A 303 5.57 -14.90 -4.46
CA ALA A 303 6.37 -13.70 -4.42
C ALA A 303 7.76 -13.99 -3.80
N PRO A 304 8.82 -13.28 -4.25
CA PRO A 304 10.07 -13.21 -3.49
C PRO A 304 9.81 -12.59 -2.11
N ILE A 305 10.53 -13.04 -1.08
CA ILE A 305 10.41 -12.46 0.27
C ILE A 305 10.88 -11.00 0.32
N SER A 306 11.75 -10.58 -0.60
CA SER A 306 12.18 -9.19 -0.79
C SER A 306 11.13 -8.29 -1.46
N PHE A 307 9.89 -8.79 -1.62
CA PHE A 307 8.77 -8.04 -2.16
C PHE A 307 7.56 -8.15 -1.22
N ASP A 308 6.89 -7.02 -1.01
CA ASP A 308 5.86 -6.85 0.01
C ASP A 308 4.63 -7.74 -0.21
N ALA A 309 4.34 -8.15 -1.44
CA ALA A 309 3.26 -9.11 -1.74
C ALA A 309 3.41 -10.43 -0.98
N SER A 310 4.64 -10.85 -0.66
CA SER A 310 4.90 -12.04 0.15
C SER A 310 4.31 -11.92 1.57
N THR A 311 4.10 -10.70 2.08
CA THR A 311 3.42 -10.44 3.36
C THR A 311 2.02 -11.02 3.36
N LEU A 312 1.25 -10.79 2.29
CA LEU A 312 -0.10 -11.37 2.13
C LEU A 312 -0.03 -12.90 2.06
N GLU A 313 0.91 -13.42 1.27
CA GLU A 313 1.04 -14.85 1.02
C GLU A 313 1.46 -15.64 2.26
N VAL A 314 2.40 -15.13 3.06
CA VAL A 314 2.89 -15.79 4.28
C VAL A 314 1.92 -15.61 5.45
N TRP A 315 1.52 -14.37 5.73
CA TRP A 315 0.77 -14.07 6.96
C TRP A 315 -0.75 -14.27 6.79
N GLY A 316 -1.27 -14.20 5.57
CA GLY A 316 -2.68 -14.49 5.26
C GLY A 316 -3.17 -15.85 5.78
N PRO A 317 -2.50 -16.97 5.48
CA PRO A 317 -2.87 -18.28 6.04
C PRO A 317 -2.46 -18.41 7.51
N LEU A 318 -1.23 -18.04 7.86
CA LEU A 318 -0.62 -18.37 9.16
C LEU A 318 -1.24 -17.62 10.35
N LEU A 319 -1.81 -16.43 10.14
CA LEU A 319 -2.48 -15.68 11.20
C LEU A 319 -3.95 -16.11 11.40
N PHE A 320 -4.51 -16.89 10.47
CA PHE A 320 -5.92 -17.28 10.44
C PHE A 320 -6.14 -18.79 10.49
N GLY A 321 -5.10 -19.56 10.83
CA GLY A 321 -5.19 -21.01 11.07
C GLY A 321 -5.16 -21.86 9.79
N GLY A 322 -4.95 -21.22 8.63
CA GLY A 322 -4.83 -21.88 7.32
C GLY A 322 -3.45 -22.49 7.10
N ARG A 323 -3.15 -22.83 5.85
CA ARG A 323 -1.90 -23.51 5.46
C ARG A 323 -1.13 -22.72 4.40
N LEU A 324 0.19 -22.67 4.56
CA LEU A 324 1.16 -22.12 3.60
C LEU A 324 1.89 -23.23 2.83
#